data_AF-A0A250X7Q1-F1
#
_entry.id   AF-A0A250X7Q1-F1
#
_cell.length_a   1.000
_cell.length_b   1.000
_cell.length_c   1.000
_cell.angle_alpha   90.00
_cell.angle_beta   90.00
_cell.angle_gamma   90.00
#
_symmetry.space_group_name_H-M   'P 1'
#
loop_
_entity.id
_entity.type
_entity.pdbx_description
1 polymer ?
#
loop_
_entity_poly.entity_id
_entity_poly.type
_entity_poly.pdbx_seq_one_letter_code
_entity_poly.pdbx_strand_id
1 'polypeptide(L)'
;MDRWQHMGSLLHVPAGATSSLLTRTPHLLLLPSNLLSNNLTQLANLLDVPEQRAALLCSEQPMLLAARPQVLKERLSNLTQVIAVSEEKVQALVVEKPVLLTKSVEEVQKAMHEAKLSGKL
;
A
#
# COMPACT_ATOMS: atom_id res chain seq x y z
N MET A 1 11.45 23.88 1.97
CA MET A 1 10.55 22.98 2.72
C MET A 1 11.37 21.73 3.05
N ASP A 2 11.50 21.39 4.33
CA ASP A 2 12.28 20.22 4.72
C ASP A 2 11.62 18.94 4.22
N ARG A 3 12.42 18.00 3.68
CA ARG A 3 11.92 16.71 3.14
C ARG A 3 11.06 15.94 4.16
N TRP A 4 11.36 16.11 5.45
CA TRP A 4 10.62 15.56 6.58
C TRP A 4 9.21 16.15 6.71
N GLN A 5 9.09 17.48 6.61
CA GLN A 5 7.81 18.17 6.65
C GLN A 5 6.96 17.80 5.44
N HIS A 6 7.57 17.74 4.27
CA HIS A 6 6.87 17.32 3.05
C HIS A 6 6.30 15.90 3.19
N MET A 7 7.05 14.96 3.78
CA MET A 7 6.55 13.60 4.03
C MET A 7 5.41 13.55 5.05
N GLY A 8 5.51 14.33 6.13
CA GLY A 8 4.42 14.45 7.11
C GLY A 8 3.14 15.00 6.47
N SER A 9 3.24 16.05 5.65
CA SER A 9 2.12 16.61 4.89
C SER A 9 1.53 15.61 3.90
N LEU A 10 2.37 14.92 3.11
CA LEU A 10 1.91 13.97 2.09
C LEU A 10 1.13 12.80 2.72
N LEU A 11 1.65 12.25 3.81
CA LEU A 11 1.05 11.09 4.48
C LEU A 11 -0.01 11.46 5.51
N HIS A 12 -0.28 12.75 5.72
CA HIS A 12 -1.19 13.24 6.76
C HIS A 12 -0.85 12.72 8.16
N VAL A 13 0.44 12.54 8.46
CA VAL A 13 0.91 12.02 9.76
C VAL A 13 1.65 13.10 10.56
N PRO A 14 1.51 13.13 11.91
CA PRO A 14 2.24 14.06 12.76
C PRO A 14 3.76 13.87 12.67
N ALA A 15 4.53 14.93 12.91
CA ALA A 15 6.00 14.93 12.77
C ALA A 15 6.70 13.77 13.52
N GLY A 16 6.23 13.42 14.73
CA GLY A 16 6.78 12.29 15.50
C GLY A 16 6.57 10.94 14.81
N ALA A 17 5.40 10.73 14.20
CA ALA A 17 5.10 9.53 13.43
C ALA A 17 5.87 9.51 12.10
N THR A 18 6.05 10.67 11.46
CA THR A 18 6.90 10.80 10.26
C THR A 18 8.32 10.34 10.53
N SER A 19 8.92 10.78 11.65
CA SER A 19 10.28 10.35 12.02
C SER A 19 10.37 8.84 12.18
N SER A 20 9.45 8.23 12.94
CA SER A 20 9.45 6.78 13.17
C SER A 20 9.30 5.98 11.86
N LEU A 21 8.41 6.44 10.97
CA LEU A 21 8.20 5.84 9.65
C LEU A 21 9.46 5.90 8.79
N LEU A 22 10.11 7.07 8.71
CA LEU A 22 11.31 7.27 7.91
C LEU A 22 12.53 6.53 8.47
N THR A 23 12.63 6.37 9.79
CA THR A 23 13.67 5.51 10.40
C THR A 23 13.51 4.04 9.99
N ARG A 24 12.26 3.56 9.87
CA ARG A 24 11.96 2.19 9.43
C ARG A 24 12.07 2.02 7.92
N THR A 25 11.91 3.11 7.15
CA THR A 25 11.89 3.09 5.68
C THR A 25 12.73 4.22 5.08
N PRO A 26 14.05 4.24 5.35
CA PRO A 26 14.91 5.36 4.96
C PRO A 26 15.05 5.54 3.45
N HIS A 27 14.79 4.48 2.67
CA HIS A 27 14.83 4.52 1.21
C HIS A 27 13.80 5.47 0.58
N LEU A 28 12.70 5.80 1.28
CA LEU A 28 11.74 6.82 0.82
C LEU A 28 12.41 8.20 0.70
N LEU A 29 13.43 8.47 1.52
CA LEU A 29 14.21 9.70 1.45
C LEU A 29 15.12 9.76 0.22
N LEU A 30 15.27 8.68 -0.54
CA LEU A 30 16.04 8.65 -1.78
C LEU A 30 15.16 8.94 -3.00
N LEU A 31 13.83 8.83 -2.85
CA LEU A 31 12.90 9.03 -3.95
C LEU A 31 12.59 10.53 -4.14
N PRO A 32 12.36 11.00 -5.38
CA PRO A 32 11.90 12.36 -5.63
C PRO A 32 10.51 12.62 -5.06
N SER A 33 10.28 13.78 -4.46
CA SER A 33 8.98 14.14 -3.85
C SER A 33 7.81 14.06 -4.84
N ASN A 34 8.01 14.52 -6.08
CA ASN A 34 7.01 14.45 -7.14
C ASN A 34 6.67 13.00 -7.52
N LEU A 35 7.65 12.09 -7.44
CA LEU A 35 7.40 10.66 -7.66
C LEU A 35 6.53 10.08 -6.54
N LEU A 36 6.81 10.44 -5.29
CA LEU A 36 6.03 9.99 -4.13
C LEU A 36 4.59 10.51 -4.20
N SER A 37 4.39 11.79 -4.52
CA SER A 37 3.05 12.36 -4.74
C SER A 37 2.31 11.66 -5.87
N ASN A 38 2.96 11.44 -7.02
CA ASN A 38 2.34 10.71 -8.12
C ASN A 38 1.98 9.27 -7.73
N ASN A 39 2.87 8.56 -7.02
CA ASN A 39 2.58 7.21 -6.56
C ASN A 39 1.38 7.17 -5.61
N LEU A 40 1.24 8.16 -4.73
CA LEU A 40 0.10 8.30 -3.84
C LEU A 40 -1.21 8.48 -4.62
N THR A 41 -1.25 9.42 -5.57
CA THR A 41 -2.43 9.65 -6.42
C THR A 41 -2.78 8.40 -7.24
N GLN A 42 -1.78 7.72 -7.78
CA GLN A 42 -1.98 6.48 -8.53
C GLN A 42 -2.51 5.34 -7.64
N LEU A 43 -2.03 5.25 -6.40
CA LEU A 43 -2.55 4.28 -5.42
C LEU A 43 -4.02 4.58 -5.06
N ALA A 44 -4.34 5.85 -4.85
CA ALA A 44 -5.71 6.29 -4.58
C ALA A 44 -6.66 5.89 -5.71
N ASN A 45 -6.27 6.15 -6.96
CA ASN A 45 -7.03 5.75 -8.15
C ASN A 45 -7.11 4.22 -8.31
N LEU A 46 -6.03 3.49 -8.02
CA LEU A 46 -5.98 2.04 -8.14
C LEU A 46 -6.91 1.34 -7.13
N LEU A 47 -7.08 1.92 -5.95
CA LEU A 47 -7.93 1.37 -4.88
C LEU A 47 -9.32 2.00 -4.83
N ASP A 48 -9.62 2.93 -5.73
CA ASP A 48 -10.86 3.71 -5.73
C ASP A 48 -11.17 4.36 -4.37
N VAL A 49 -10.16 5.00 -3.76
CA VAL A 49 -10.29 5.69 -2.47
C VAL A 49 -9.79 7.13 -2.55
N PRO A 50 -10.27 8.02 -1.66
CA PRO A 50 -9.70 9.37 -1.52
C PRO A 50 -8.20 9.34 -1.20
N GLU A 51 -7.46 10.35 -1.67
CA GLU A 51 -6.00 10.44 -1.49
C GLU A 51 -5.60 10.40 -0.01
N GLN A 52 -6.42 11.00 0.88
CA GLN A 52 -6.21 10.95 2.33
C GLN A 52 -6.27 9.51 2.86
N ARG A 53 -7.16 8.67 2.32
CA ARG A 53 -7.23 7.26 2.71
C ARG A 53 -6.01 6.52 2.19
N ALA A 54 -5.61 6.73 0.94
CA ALA A 54 -4.37 6.14 0.41
C ALA A 54 -3.12 6.55 1.21
N ALA A 55 -3.08 7.79 1.70
CA ALA A 55 -2.00 8.29 2.55
C ALA A 55 -1.92 7.53 3.88
N LEU A 56 -3.07 7.25 4.50
CA LEU A 56 -3.13 6.40 5.69
C LEU A 56 -2.61 4.97 5.40
N LEU A 57 -3.01 4.36 4.28
CA LEU A 57 -2.51 3.03 3.89
C LEU A 57 -0.99 3.03 3.68
N CYS A 58 -0.45 4.09 3.07
CA CYS A 58 1.01 4.28 2.94
C CYS A 58 1.69 4.51 4.30
N SER A 59 1.02 5.12 5.27
CA SER A 59 1.59 5.28 6.62
C SER A 59 1.69 3.93 7.36
N GLU A 60 0.73 3.04 7.14
CA GLU A 60 0.70 1.68 7.69
C GLU A 60 1.70 0.77 6.96
N GLN A 61 1.78 0.90 5.63
CA GLN A 61 2.63 0.10 4.76
C GLN A 61 3.42 1.00 3.79
N PRO A 62 4.56 1.57 4.22
CA PRO A 62 5.29 2.59 3.43
C PRO A 62 5.87 2.09 2.11
N MET A 63 6.02 0.77 1.97
CA MET A 63 6.43 0.14 0.72
C MET A 63 5.42 0.38 -0.43
N LEU A 64 4.15 0.66 -0.13
CA LEU A 64 3.16 1.01 -1.15
C LEU A 64 3.52 2.32 -1.85
N LEU A 65 4.06 3.29 -1.12
CA LEU A 65 4.48 4.58 -1.68
C LEU A 65 5.75 4.45 -2.53
N ALA A 66 6.64 3.52 -2.17
CA ALA A 66 7.88 3.25 -2.91
C ALA A 66 7.67 2.42 -4.18
N ALA A 67 6.58 1.64 -4.24
CA ALA A 67 6.31 0.75 -5.35
C ALA A 67 5.91 1.51 -6.62
N ARG A 68 6.29 0.97 -7.78
CA ARG A 68 5.81 1.50 -9.07
C ARG A 68 4.32 1.21 -9.21
N PRO A 69 3.49 2.15 -9.69
CA PRO A 69 2.06 1.94 -9.86
C PRO A 69 1.69 0.71 -10.70
N GLN A 70 2.48 0.42 -11.74
CA GLN A 70 2.30 -0.77 -12.60
C GLN A 70 2.44 -2.07 -11.80
N VAL A 71 3.43 -2.15 -10.90
CA VAL A 71 3.65 -3.33 -10.06
C VAL A 71 2.47 -3.53 -9.10
N LEU A 72 1.93 -2.46 -8.52
CA LEU A 72 0.77 -2.55 -7.65
C LEU A 72 -0.49 -2.98 -8.41
N LYS A 73 -0.67 -2.48 -9.64
CA LYS A 73 -1.78 -2.88 -10.52
C LYS A 73 -1.69 -4.36 -10.91
N GLU A 74 -0.50 -4.84 -11.27
CA GLU A 74 -0.26 -6.26 -11.56
C GLU A 74 -0.57 -7.13 -10.32
N ARG A 75 -0.13 -6.71 -9.14
CA ARG A 75 -0.44 -7.42 -7.88
C ARG A 75 -1.94 -7.43 -7.58
N LEU A 76 -2.64 -6.32 -7.76
CA LEU A 76 -4.09 -6.26 -7.57
C LEU A 76 -4.82 -7.20 -8.54
N SER A 77 -4.42 -7.21 -9.81
CA SER A 77 -4.96 -8.12 -10.83
C SER A 77 -4.73 -9.59 -10.44
N ASN A 78 -3.51 -9.93 -10.03
CA ASN A 78 -3.18 -11.29 -9.59
C ASN A 78 -3.96 -11.70 -8.33
N LEU A 79 -4.12 -10.79 -7.36
CA LEU A 79 -4.96 -11.01 -6.18
C LEU A 79 -6.42 -11.30 -6.57
N THR A 80 -6.95 -10.55 -7.53
CA THR A 80 -8.30 -10.74 -8.07
C THR A 80 -8.46 -12.13 -8.68
N GLN A 81 -7.48 -12.59 -9.46
CA GLN A 81 -7.47 -13.93 -10.03
C GLN A 81 -7.37 -15.03 -8.97
N VAL A 82 -6.54 -14.86 -7.94
CA VAL A 82 -6.33 -15.87 -6.89
C VAL A 82 -7.52 -15.99 -5.95
N ILE A 83 -8.12 -14.85 -5.56
CA ILE A 83 -9.25 -14.82 -4.63
C ILE A 83 -10.56 -15.17 -5.36
N ALA A 84 -10.59 -15.04 -6.70
CA ALA A 84 -11.74 -15.33 -7.56
C ALA A 84 -13.01 -14.54 -7.16
N VAL A 85 -12.83 -13.25 -6.84
CA VAL A 85 -13.90 -12.28 -6.56
C VAL A 85 -13.76 -11.06 -7.47
N SER A 86 -14.71 -10.14 -7.43
CA SER A 86 -14.63 -8.91 -8.22
C SER A 86 -13.47 -8.01 -7.75
N GLU A 87 -12.97 -7.17 -8.65
CA GLU A 87 -11.86 -6.25 -8.36
C GLU A 87 -12.22 -5.32 -7.20
N GLU A 88 -13.47 -4.83 -7.12
CA GLU A 88 -13.93 -3.95 -6.04
C GLU A 88 -13.86 -4.63 -4.67
N LYS A 89 -14.18 -5.94 -4.60
CA LYS A 89 -14.04 -6.71 -3.37
C LYS A 89 -12.58 -6.87 -2.97
N VAL A 90 -11.68 -7.06 -3.93
CA VAL A 90 -10.23 -7.13 -3.64
C VAL A 90 -9.69 -5.78 -3.22
N GLN A 91 -10.10 -4.68 -3.86
CA GLN A 91 -9.75 -3.32 -3.44
C GLN A 91 -10.18 -3.08 -1.99
N ALA A 92 -11.42 -3.43 -1.62
CA ALA A 92 -11.90 -3.34 -0.25
C ALA A 92 -11.03 -4.16 0.73
N LEU A 93 -10.68 -5.41 0.37
CA LEU A 93 -9.78 -6.26 1.17
C LEU A 93 -8.38 -5.65 1.33
N VAL A 94 -7.86 -4.99 0.29
CA VAL A 94 -6.56 -4.30 0.34
C VAL A 94 -6.65 -3.06 1.24
N VAL A 95 -7.76 -2.32 1.18
CA VAL A 95 -7.99 -1.15 2.06
C VAL A 95 -8.09 -1.58 3.53
N GLU A 96 -8.58 -2.79 3.81
CA GLU A 96 -8.57 -3.38 5.15
C GLU A 96 -7.21 -3.99 5.53
N LYS A 97 -6.49 -4.55 4.56
CA LYS A 97 -5.21 -5.26 4.76
C LYS A 97 -4.19 -4.85 3.69
N PRO A 98 -3.55 -3.68 3.83
CA PRO A 98 -2.65 -3.11 2.80
C PRO A 98 -1.44 -4.01 2.47
N VAL A 99 -1.05 -4.85 3.44
CA VAL A 99 0.04 -5.83 3.29
C VAL A 99 -0.19 -6.78 2.11
N LEU A 100 -1.44 -7.03 1.70
CA LEU A 100 -1.77 -7.91 0.58
C LEU A 100 -1.15 -7.43 -0.75
N LEU A 101 -1.05 -6.12 -0.97
CA LEU A 101 -0.38 -5.56 -2.17
C LEU A 101 1.15 -5.55 -2.08
N THR A 102 1.72 -5.90 -0.92
CA THR A 102 3.18 -5.98 -0.76
C THR A 102 3.72 -7.40 -0.80
N LYS A 103 2.84 -8.39 -0.75
CA LYS A 103 3.19 -9.82 -0.82
C LYS A 103 3.28 -10.30 -2.26
N SER A 104 4.04 -11.36 -2.46
CA SER A 104 4.03 -12.12 -3.71
C SER A 104 2.73 -12.93 -3.84
N VAL A 105 2.43 -13.36 -5.07
CA VAL A 105 1.24 -14.19 -5.34
C VAL A 105 1.33 -15.52 -4.60
N GLU A 106 2.53 -16.09 -4.52
CA GLU A 106 2.80 -17.35 -3.83
C GLU A 106 2.56 -17.22 -2.32
N GLU A 107 2.95 -16.10 -1.71
CA GLU A 107 2.70 -15.84 -0.30
C GLU A 107 1.20 -15.71 0.01
N VAL A 108 0.44 -15.08 -0.90
CA VAL A 108 -1.01 -14.93 -0.74
C VAL A 108 -1.71 -16.27 -0.91
N GLN A 109 -1.35 -17.05 -1.92
CA GLN A 109 -1.87 -18.40 -2.13
C GLN A 109 -1.60 -19.31 -0.92
N LYS A 110 -0.38 -19.25 -0.38
CA LYS A 110 0.00 -19.99 0.82
C LYS A 110 -0.86 -19.58 2.02
N ALA A 111 -1.01 -18.28 2.26
CA ALA A 111 -1.83 -17.78 3.37
C ALA A 111 -3.32 -18.16 3.21
N MET A 112 -3.86 -18.15 1.99
CA MET A 112 -5.23 -18.61 1.73
C MET A 112 -5.39 -20.12 1.95
N HIS A 113 -4.40 -20.92 1.56
CA HIS A 113 -4.41 -22.35 1.80
C HIS A 113 -4.39 -22.65 3.30
N GLU A 114 -3.52 -21.98 4.06
CA GLU A 114 -3.46 -22.07 5.53
C GLU A 114 -4.76 -21.58 6.20
N ALA A 115 -5.38 -20.52 5.70
CA ALA A 115 -6.66 -20.00 6.20
C ALA A 115 -7.82 -20.99 5.96
N LYS A 116 -7.87 -21.64 4.79
CA LYS A 116 -8.84 -22.70 4.49
C LYS A 116 -8.66 -23.93 5.39
N LEU A 117 -7.41 -24.34 5.63
CA LEU A 117 -7.10 -25.48 6.50
C LEU A 117 -7.39 -25.20 7.99
N SER A 118 -7.31 -23.94 8.42
CA SER A 118 -7.58 -23.53 9.80
C SER A 118 -9.05 -23.16 10.09
N GLY A 119 -9.95 -23.28 9.10
CA GLY A 119 -11.38 -22.97 9.26
C GLY A 119 -11.67 -21.49 9.50
N LYS A 120 -10.77 -20.58 9.11
CA LYS A 120 -10.88 -19.12 9.31
C LYS A 120 -11.48 -18.38 8.11
N LEU A 121 -12.04 -19.11 7.14
CA LEU A 121 -12.74 -18.59 5.97
C LEU A 121 -14.15 -19.19 5.89
#